data_AF-A0A958JFP8-F1
#
_entry.id   AF-A0A958JFP8-F1
#
_cell.length_a   1.000
_cell.length_b   1.000
_cell.length_c   1.000
_cell.angle_alpha   90.00
_cell.angle_beta   90.00
_cell.angle_gamma   90.00
#
_symmetry.space_group_name_H-M   'P 1'
#
loop_
_entity.id
_entity.type
_entity.pdbx_description
1 polymer ?
#
loop_
_entity_poly.entity_id
_entity_poly.type
_entity_poly.pdbx_seq_one_letter_code
_entity_poly.pdbx_strand_id
1 'polypeptide(L)'
;MSTPKEDLGWEPALVAGEEVTLEEIVGRYEVTVFTLAMHLTGDEEAARQVTIDVFVRLSHEGHRHREQPLDALMHRYTYDAALPCLVGKLDRKLQDTEELGWQLSGKESVTLPKADGEKIFYC
;
A
#
# COMPACT_ATOMS: atom_id res chain seq x y z
N MET A 1 31.92 -16.72 32.54
CA MET A 1 31.14 -15.54 32.13
C MET A 1 30.66 -15.80 30.71
N SER A 2 29.39 -16.19 30.53
CA SER A 2 28.78 -16.43 29.22
C SER A 2 27.44 -15.70 29.16
N THR A 3 27.25 -15.04 28.03
CA THR A 3 26.31 -13.98 27.64
C THR A 3 24.85 -14.14 28.05
N PRO A 4 24.12 -13.02 28.28
CA PRO A 4 22.66 -13.04 28.31
C PRO A 4 22.17 -13.25 26.87
N LYS A 5 21.54 -14.39 26.59
CA LYS A 5 20.63 -14.50 25.45
C LYS A 5 19.38 -13.76 25.84
N GLU A 6 19.25 -12.52 25.38
CA GLU A 6 17.96 -11.93 25.15
C GLU A 6 17.30 -12.75 24.03
N ASP A 7 16.68 -13.86 24.44
CA ASP A 7 15.81 -14.66 23.60
C ASP A 7 14.57 -13.80 23.28
N LEU A 8 14.71 -12.92 22.28
CA LEU A 8 13.60 -12.50 21.44
C LEU A 8 13.15 -13.77 20.70
N GLY A 9 12.34 -14.56 21.40
CA GLY A 9 11.85 -15.86 20.98
C GLY A 9 11.08 -15.75 19.68
N TRP A 10 11.79 -15.92 18.57
CA TRP A 10 11.21 -16.43 17.35
C TRP A 10 11.35 -17.96 17.43
N GLU A 11 10.23 -18.66 17.62
CA GLU A 11 10.21 -20.08 17.35
C GLU A 11 10.19 -20.27 15.82
N PRO A 12 10.91 -21.26 15.27
CA PRO A 12 10.90 -21.52 13.83
C PRO A 12 9.45 -21.67 13.35
N ALA A 13 9.12 -20.91 12.31
CA ALA A 13 7.83 -21.05 11.66
C ALA A 13 7.89 -22.36 10.86
N LEU A 14 7.27 -23.42 11.37
CA LEU A 14 7.04 -24.66 10.62
C LEU A 14 6.19 -24.32 9.40
N VAL A 15 6.84 -24.10 8.27
CA VAL A 15 6.22 -24.01 6.95
C VAL A 15 6.46 -25.36 6.30
N ALA A 16 5.38 -26.12 6.06
CA ALA A 16 5.44 -27.41 5.37
C ALA A 16 6.32 -28.51 6.03
N GLY A 17 6.57 -28.43 7.34
CA GLY A 17 7.30 -29.48 8.08
C GLY A 17 8.81 -29.29 8.15
N GLU A 18 9.35 -28.21 7.57
CA GLU A 18 10.73 -27.76 7.79
C GLU A 18 10.74 -26.58 8.79
N GLU A 19 11.67 -26.63 9.74
CA GLU A 19 11.98 -25.48 10.58
C GLU A 19 12.75 -24.46 9.73
N VAL A 20 12.05 -23.44 9.24
CA VAL A 20 12.68 -22.33 8.49
C VAL A 20 12.83 -21.14 9.43
N THR A 21 14.00 -20.51 9.41
CA THR A 21 14.26 -19.34 10.24
C THR A 21 13.66 -18.08 9.65
N LEU A 22 13.41 -17.06 10.48
CA LEU A 22 12.93 -15.78 9.98
C LEU A 22 13.95 -15.17 9.01
N GLU A 23 15.24 -15.31 9.30
CA GLU A 23 16.33 -14.82 8.44
C GLU A 23 16.32 -15.48 7.05
N GLU A 24 16.06 -16.80 6.99
CA GLU A 24 15.94 -17.53 5.72
C GLU A 24 14.71 -17.07 4.91
N ILE A 25 13.61 -16.80 5.61
CA ILE A 25 12.39 -16.26 4.99
C ILE A 25 12.65 -14.85 4.46
N VAL A 26 13.28 -13.98 5.25
CA VAL A 26 13.65 -12.62 4.82
C VAL A 26 14.53 -12.70 3.58
N GLY A 27 15.61 -13.49 3.61
CA GLY A 27 16.51 -13.63 2.47
C GLY A 27 15.83 -14.14 1.19
N ARG A 28 14.77 -14.95 1.32
CA ARG A 28 14.01 -15.46 0.17
C ARG A 28 12.98 -14.47 -0.38
N TYR A 29 12.33 -13.69 0.49
CA TYR A 29 11.15 -12.91 0.14
C TYR A 29 11.36 -11.40 0.12
N GLU A 30 12.45 -10.87 0.67
CA GLU A 30 12.67 -9.43 0.82
C GLU A 30 12.53 -8.70 -0.51
N VAL A 31 13.23 -9.14 -1.54
CA VAL A 31 13.17 -8.52 -2.88
C VAL A 31 11.77 -8.60 -3.47
N THR A 32 11.08 -9.73 -3.29
CA THR A 32 9.72 -9.95 -3.83
C THR A 32 8.70 -9.05 -3.16
N VAL A 33 8.71 -8.99 -1.83
CA VAL A 33 7.82 -8.14 -1.02
C VAL A 33 8.10 -6.67 -1.33
N PHE A 34 9.37 -6.26 -1.35
CA PHE A 34 9.75 -4.90 -1.68
C PHE A 34 9.32 -4.50 -3.09
N THR A 35 9.54 -5.37 -4.08
CA THR A 35 9.12 -5.13 -5.46
C THR A 35 7.61 -4.99 -5.57
N LEU A 36 6.84 -5.85 -4.89
CA LEU A 36 5.39 -5.74 -4.86
C LEU A 36 4.95 -4.45 -4.16
N ALA A 37 5.54 -4.12 -3.01
CA ALA A 37 5.27 -2.89 -2.30
C ALA A 37 5.54 -1.66 -3.17
N MET A 38 6.67 -1.63 -3.89
CA MET A 38 7.00 -0.57 -4.86
C MET A 38 5.92 -0.39 -5.93
N HIS A 39 5.38 -1.49 -6.48
CA HIS A 39 4.31 -1.41 -7.47
C HIS A 39 3.01 -0.82 -6.89
N LEU A 40 2.71 -1.09 -5.62
CA LEU A 40 1.51 -0.59 -4.95
C LEU A 40 1.69 0.87 -4.48
N THR A 41 2.76 1.13 -3.75
CA THR A 41 3.04 2.42 -3.11
C THR A 41 3.65 3.43 -4.05
N GLY A 42 4.29 3.01 -5.15
CA GLY A 42 4.99 3.90 -6.09
C GLY A 42 6.00 4.85 -5.42
N ASP A 43 6.40 4.54 -4.19
CA ASP A 43 7.20 5.36 -3.30
C ASP A 43 8.14 4.43 -2.53
N GLU A 44 9.43 4.72 -2.64
CA GLU A 44 10.49 3.85 -2.15
C GLU A 44 10.51 3.74 -0.63
N GLU A 45 10.22 4.85 0.06
CA GLU A 45 10.22 4.90 1.51
C GLU A 45 9.01 4.15 2.08
N ALA A 46 7.83 4.36 1.50
CA ALA A 46 6.63 3.60 1.82
C ALA A 46 6.81 2.10 1.52
N ALA A 47 7.49 1.75 0.41
CA ALA A 47 7.75 0.36 0.08
C ALA A 47 8.70 -0.32 1.09
N ARG A 48 9.74 0.40 1.55
CA ARG A 48 10.60 -0.07 2.64
C ARG A 48 9.80 -0.32 3.92
N GLN A 49 8.96 0.64 4.31
CA GLN A 49 8.14 0.51 5.51
C GLN A 49 7.18 -0.68 5.43
N VAL A 50 6.46 -0.83 4.31
CA VAL A 50 5.58 -1.98 4.06
C VAL A 50 6.36 -3.30 4.16
N THR A 51 7.58 -3.35 3.61
CA THR A 51 8.42 -4.55 3.66
C THR A 51 8.76 -4.92 5.10
N ILE A 52 9.17 -3.96 5.93
CA ILE A 52 9.45 -4.16 7.36
C ILE A 52 8.20 -4.66 8.08
N ASP A 53 7.05 -3.99 7.86
CA ASP A 53 5.79 -4.32 8.52
C ASP A 53 5.33 -5.75 8.19
N VAL A 54 5.54 -6.21 6.96
CA VAL A 54 5.25 -7.60 6.55
C VAL A 54 6.05 -8.61 7.36
N PHE A 55 7.36 -8.41 7.48
CA PHE A 55 8.23 -9.35 8.20
C PHE A 55 8.03 -9.28 9.73
N VAL A 56 7.77 -8.09 10.29
CA VAL A 56 7.39 -7.93 11.69
C VAL A 56 6.06 -8.62 11.98
N ARG A 57 5.07 -8.48 11.10
CA ARG A 57 3.79 -9.17 11.23
C ARG A 57 3.96 -10.69 11.10
N LEU A 58 4.81 -11.13 10.19
CA LEU A 58 5.12 -12.55 10.02
C LEU A 58 5.77 -13.16 11.26
N SER A 59 6.71 -12.46 11.91
CA SER A 59 7.33 -12.96 13.14
C SER A 59 6.35 -13.05 14.31
N HIS A 60 5.38 -12.13 14.38
CA HIS A 60 4.37 -12.12 15.44
C HIS A 60 3.22 -13.11 15.19
N GLU A 61 2.76 -13.27 13.95
CA GLU A 61 1.50 -13.95 13.61
C GLU A 61 1.68 -15.19 12.73
N GLY A 62 2.87 -15.44 12.19
CA GLY A 62 3.12 -16.54 11.25
C GLY A 62 2.74 -17.91 11.81
N HIS A 63 2.93 -18.13 13.11
CA HIS A 63 2.55 -19.37 13.77
C HIS A 63 1.04 -19.65 13.76
N ARG A 64 0.18 -18.62 13.68
CA ARG A 64 -1.28 -18.78 13.63
C ARG A 64 -1.80 -19.21 12.25
N HIS A 65 -0.96 -19.10 11.22
CA HIS A 65 -1.33 -19.35 9.84
C HIS A 65 -0.47 -20.42 9.18
N ARG A 66 0.09 -21.36 9.96
CA ARG A 66 0.95 -22.46 9.48
C ARG A 66 0.32 -23.34 8.39
N GLU A 67 -1.00 -23.37 8.31
CA GLU A 67 -1.74 -24.13 7.28
C GLU A 67 -1.74 -23.44 5.91
N GLN A 68 -1.37 -22.16 5.85
CA GLN A 68 -1.31 -21.40 4.60
C GLN A 68 0.10 -21.45 4.01
N PRO A 69 0.22 -21.51 2.67
CA PRO A 69 1.52 -21.41 2.03
C PRO A 69 2.13 -20.03 2.28
N LEU A 70 3.43 -19.99 2.53
CA LEU A 70 4.17 -18.78 2.87
C LEU A 70 4.01 -17.70 1.79
N ASP A 71 4.05 -18.07 0.51
CA ASP A 71 3.79 -17.16 -0.62
C ASP A 71 2.47 -16.40 -0.45
N ALA A 72 1.39 -17.10 -0.12
CA ALA A 72 0.07 -16.49 0.03
C ALA A 72 0.02 -15.55 1.24
N LEU A 73 0.72 -15.90 2.34
CA LEU A 73 0.85 -15.02 3.50
C LEU A 73 1.62 -13.75 3.17
N MET A 74 2.75 -13.87 2.46
CA MET A 74 3.55 -12.72 2.05
C MET A 74 2.76 -11.78 1.15
N HIS A 75 2.05 -12.32 0.15
CA HIS A 75 1.17 -11.51 -0.68
C HIS A 75 0.09 -10.82 0.13
N ARG A 76 -0.67 -11.56 0.97
CA ARG A 76 -1.75 -10.99 1.78
C ARG A 76 -1.23 -9.88 2.70
N TYR A 77 -0.15 -10.13 3.44
CA TYR A 77 0.42 -9.13 4.34
C TYR A 77 0.93 -7.90 3.61
N THR A 78 1.51 -8.07 2.42
CA THR A 78 1.97 -6.93 1.61
C THR A 78 0.80 -6.05 1.17
N TYR A 79 -0.29 -6.65 0.70
CA TYR A 79 -1.49 -5.89 0.36
C TYR A 79 -2.11 -5.21 1.58
N ASP A 80 -2.25 -5.92 2.70
CA ASP A 80 -2.79 -5.37 3.95
C ASP A 80 -1.99 -4.16 4.43
N ALA A 81 -0.66 -4.26 4.41
CA ALA A 81 0.23 -3.18 4.83
C ALA A 81 0.27 -2.01 3.83
N ALA A 82 0.07 -2.27 2.54
CA ALA A 82 0.03 -1.22 1.51
C ALA A 82 -1.33 -0.52 1.38
N LEU A 83 -2.42 -1.10 1.92
CA LEU A 83 -3.78 -0.54 1.84
C LEU A 83 -3.87 0.93 2.29
N PRO A 84 -3.31 1.34 3.45
CA PRO A 84 -3.34 2.74 3.87
C PRO A 84 -2.70 3.70 2.85
N CYS A 85 -1.60 3.30 2.21
CA CYS A 85 -0.94 4.08 1.17
C CYS A 85 -1.82 4.20 -0.09
N LEU A 86 -2.49 3.11 -0.47
CA LEU A 86 -3.40 3.09 -1.63
C LEU A 86 -4.63 3.97 -1.41
N VAL A 87 -5.24 3.89 -0.22
CA VAL A 87 -6.38 4.73 0.16
C VAL A 87 -5.98 6.20 0.17
N GLY A 88 -4.88 6.55 0.83
CA GLY A 88 -4.40 7.94 0.87
C GLY A 88 -4.06 8.51 -0.51
N LYS A 89 -3.56 7.69 -1.44
CA LYS A 89 -3.37 8.08 -2.85
C LYS A 89 -4.68 8.35 -3.57
N LEU A 90 -5.70 7.51 -3.34
CA LEU A 90 -7.00 7.66 -3.97
C LEU A 90 -7.68 8.95 -3.50
N ASP A 91 -7.65 9.22 -2.20
CA ASP A 91 -8.23 10.43 -1.62
C ASP A 91 -7.57 11.70 -2.18
N ARG A 92 -6.24 11.71 -2.31
CA ARG A 92 -5.51 12.84 -2.90
C ARG A 92 -5.90 13.05 -4.36
N LYS A 93 -5.99 11.99 -5.16
CA LYS A 93 -6.43 12.09 -6.56
C LYS A 93 -7.86 12.62 -6.67
N LEU A 94 -8.75 12.21 -5.76
CA LEU A 94 -10.12 12.71 -5.71
C LEU A 94 -10.12 14.23 -5.48
N GLN A 95 -9.36 14.70 -4.48
CA GLN A 95 -9.20 16.13 -4.19
C GLN A 95 -8.64 16.90 -5.39
N ASP A 96 -7.58 16.40 -6.03
CA ASP A 96 -7.00 17.02 -7.22
C ASP A 96 -8.04 17.16 -8.36
N THR A 97 -8.87 16.12 -8.57
CA THR A 97 -9.93 16.17 -9.58
C THR A 97 -11.06 17.14 -9.23
N GLU A 98 -11.43 17.26 -7.95
CA GLU A 98 -12.41 18.23 -7.49
C GLU A 98 -11.90 19.66 -7.66
N GLU A 99 -10.64 19.93 -7.32
CA GLU A 99 -9.99 21.23 -7.53
C GLU A 99 -9.95 21.61 -9.01
N LEU A 100 -9.60 20.68 -9.90
CA LEU A 100 -9.63 20.89 -11.34
C LEU A 100 -11.06 21.19 -11.84
N GLY A 101 -12.06 20.47 -11.32
CA GLY A 101 -13.48 20.72 -11.62
C GLY A 101 -13.91 22.14 -11.23
N TRP A 102 -13.52 22.61 -10.05
CA TRP A 102 -13.77 23.98 -9.60
C TRP A 102 -13.08 25.03 -10.48
N GLN A 103 -11.83 24.79 -10.89
CA GLN A 103 -11.10 25.70 -11.76
C GLN A 103 -11.71 25.79 -13.17
N LEU A 104 -12.26 24.69 -13.69
CA LEU A 104 -12.95 24.67 -14.97
C LEU A 104 -14.32 25.32 -14.89
N SER A 105 -15.08 25.05 -13.82
CA SER A 105 -16.39 25.65 -13.58
C SER A 105 -16.30 27.17 -13.34
N GLY A 106 -15.26 27.64 -12.64
CA GLY A 106 -15.01 29.08 -12.43
C GLY A 106 -14.54 29.84 -13.67
N LYS A 107 -14.17 29.15 -14.75
CA LYS A 107 -13.73 29.76 -16.03
C LYS A 107 -14.80 29.78 -17.11
N GLU A 108 -15.98 29.22 -16.88
CA GLU A 108 -17.14 29.40 -17.76
C GLU A 108 -17.87 30.72 -17.48
N SER A 109 -17.22 31.83 -17.84
CA SER A 109 -17.94 32.98 -18.42
C SER A 109 -17.60 33.04 -19.89
N VAL A 110 -18.07 32.02 -20.64
CA VAL A 110 -18.08 32.07 -22.10
C VAL A 110 -19.01 33.21 -22.50
N THR A 111 -18.42 34.37 -22.75
CA THR A 111 -19.10 35.49 -23.38
C THR A 111 -19.28 35.06 -24.84
N LEU A 112 -20.42 34.44 -25.15
CA LEU A 112 -20.82 34.19 -26.52
C LEU A 112 -20.77 35.53 -27.27
N PRO A 113 -20.11 35.61 -28.44
CA PRO A 113 -20.22 36.81 -29.25
C PRO A 113 -21.70 37.04 -29.55
N LYS A 114 -22.22 38.21 -29.16
CA LYS A 114 -23.54 38.69 -29.56
C LYS A 114 -23.59 38.63 -31.09
N ALA A 115 -24.20 37.58 -31.63
CA ALA A 115 -24.75 37.64 -32.95
C ALA A 115 -25.90 38.66 -32.87
N ASP A 116 -25.80 39.66 -33.72
CA ASP A 116 -26.72 40.78 -33.82
C ASP A 116 -28.18 40.34 -33.76
N GLY A 117 -28.92 40.96 -32.83
CA GLY A 117 -30.33 41.22 -32.98
C GLY A 117 -31.28 40.03 -32.81
N GLU A 118 -31.47 39.53 -31.58
CA GLU A 118 -32.82 39.15 -31.15
C GLU A 118 -32.97 39.20 -29.63
N LYS A 119 -33.98 39.94 -29.16
CA LYS A 119 -34.38 39.97 -27.75
C LYS A 119 -35.27 38.76 -27.49
N ILE A 120 -34.81 37.83 -26.66
CA ILE A 120 -35.68 36.78 -26.11
C ILE A 120 -36.05 37.19 -24.68
N PHE A 121 -37.34 37.45 -24.47
CA PHE A 121 -37.95 37.60 -23.16
C PHE A 121 -38.28 36.22 -22.61
N TYR A 122 -38.01 35.96 -21.33
CA TYR A 122 -38.62 34.86 -20.59
C TYR A 122 -39.45 35.45 -19.43
N CYS A 123 -40.69 34.97 -19.30
CA CYS A 123 -41.56 35.19 -18.14
C CYS A 123 -41.00 34.51 -16.89
#